data_AF-A0A843J1P0-F1
#
_entry.id   AF-A0A843J1P0-F1
#
_cell.length_a   1.000
_cell.length_b   1.000
_cell.length_c   1.000
_cell.angle_alpha   90.00
_cell.angle_beta   90.00
_cell.angle_gamma   90.00
#
_symmetry.space_group_name_H-M   'P 1'
#
loop_
_entity.id
_entity.type
_entity.pdbx_description
1 polymer ?
#
loop_
_entity_poly.entity_id
_entity_poly.type
_entity_poly.pdbx_seq_one_letter_code
_entity_poly.pdbx_strand_id
1 'polypeptide(L)'
;IQRYFEKPETLPPFESLTAQQKSHNWKLIIGGVIIAMFAFILLLIGFSGVGVDVLLGAVVYWVIINGVLAAGFTLIAGGHPLSALTAFCVSWLTSLNPFLAAGWFAAVTEAKVRKPKASDLQKIIDAESFSDMRQVPMFRVIFVAALANVGSMLGTFAYFIFIFPILGIDPTVVFVDGFNNLVAWISGLFR
;
A
#
# COMPACT_ATOMS: atom_id res chain seq x y z
N ILE A 1 -30.70 -28.16 12.91
CA ILE A 1 -31.21 -28.56 11.57
C ILE A 1 -32.45 -29.44 11.71
N GLN A 2 -32.43 -30.53 12.48
CA GLN A 2 -33.62 -31.38 12.75
C GLN A 2 -34.87 -30.61 13.22
N ARG A 3 -34.70 -29.59 14.07
CA ARG A 3 -35.79 -28.71 14.54
C ARG A 3 -36.58 -28.00 13.41
N TYR A 4 -35.93 -27.70 12.27
CA TYR A 4 -36.58 -27.08 11.11
C TYR A 4 -37.26 -28.12 10.19
N PHE A 5 -36.82 -29.37 10.24
CA PHE A 5 -37.49 -30.48 9.54
C PHE A 5 -38.79 -30.88 10.23
N GLU A 6 -38.85 -30.81 11.56
CA GLU A 6 -40.05 -31.17 12.34
C GLU A 6 -41.11 -30.05 12.39
N LYS A 7 -40.71 -28.78 12.22
CA LYS A 7 -41.62 -27.61 12.20
C LYS A 7 -41.21 -26.59 11.12
N PRO A 8 -41.60 -26.80 9.85
CA PRO A 8 -41.19 -25.97 8.71
C PRO A 8 -41.58 -24.50 8.81
N GLU A 9 -42.65 -24.21 9.55
CA GLU A 9 -43.17 -22.85 9.83
C GLU A 9 -42.25 -21.99 10.71
N THR A 10 -41.23 -22.59 11.32
CA THR A 10 -40.21 -21.85 12.10
C THR A 10 -39.04 -21.36 11.25
N LEU A 11 -39.05 -21.63 9.94
CA LEU A 11 -38.03 -21.14 9.02
C LEU A 11 -38.06 -19.61 8.96
N PRO A 12 -36.91 -18.93 9.16
CA PRO A 12 -36.85 -17.49 8.98
C PRO A 12 -37.20 -17.14 7.52
N PRO A 13 -37.95 -16.05 7.28
CA PRO A 13 -38.37 -15.66 5.93
C PRO A 13 -37.15 -15.44 5.04
N PHE A 14 -37.19 -15.94 3.79
CA PHE A 14 -36.09 -15.86 2.82
C PHE A 14 -35.49 -14.45 2.69
N GLU A 15 -36.33 -13.42 2.81
CA GLU A 15 -35.94 -12.01 2.78
C GLU A 15 -34.87 -11.65 3.82
N SER A 16 -34.90 -12.28 4.99
CA SER A 16 -33.90 -12.06 6.06
C SER A 16 -32.55 -12.72 5.76
N LEU A 17 -32.53 -13.74 4.89
CA LEU A 17 -31.32 -14.43 4.44
C LEU A 17 -30.72 -13.79 3.17
N THR A 18 -31.53 -13.03 2.42
CA THR A 18 -31.10 -12.29 1.22
C THR A 18 -30.95 -10.79 1.45
N ALA A 19 -31.33 -10.29 2.63
CA ALA A 19 -31.10 -8.90 3.02
C ALA A 19 -29.61 -8.60 2.93
N GLN A 20 -29.20 -7.82 1.93
CA GLN A 20 -27.83 -7.37 1.80
C GLN A 20 -27.44 -6.63 3.08
N GLN A 21 -26.50 -7.19 3.83
CA GLN A 21 -25.86 -6.48 4.92
C GLN A 21 -25.27 -5.18 4.37
N LYS A 22 -25.73 -4.05 4.92
CA LYS A 22 -25.22 -2.72 4.60
C LYS A 22 -23.76 -2.65 5.08
N SER A 23 -22.84 -3.03 4.20
CA SER A 23 -21.40 -2.91 4.41
C SER A 23 -21.05 -1.43 4.58
N HIS A 24 -20.57 -1.04 5.75
CA HIS A 24 -19.97 0.27 5.93
C HIS A 24 -18.68 0.35 5.13
N ASN A 25 -18.44 1.47 4.45
CA ASN A 25 -17.27 1.69 3.59
C ASN A 25 -15.99 1.98 4.39
N TRP A 26 -15.67 1.15 5.38
CA TRP A 26 -14.46 1.28 6.22
C TRP A 26 -13.18 1.38 5.39
N LYS A 27 -13.15 0.77 4.21
CA LYS A 27 -12.02 0.87 3.26
C LYS A 27 -11.80 2.32 2.78
N LEU A 28 -12.88 3.04 2.44
CA LEU A 28 -12.75 4.46 2.05
C LEU A 28 -12.29 5.30 3.23
N ILE A 29 -12.79 5.03 4.44
CA ILE A 29 -12.45 5.80 5.63
C ILE A 29 -10.97 5.64 5.95
N ILE A 30 -10.48 4.40 6.05
CA ILE A 30 -9.08 4.11 6.40
C ILE A 30 -8.13 4.67 5.33
N GLY A 31 -8.42 4.45 4.05
CA GLY A 31 -7.61 4.98 2.96
C GLY A 31 -7.60 6.51 2.95
N GLY A 32 -8.77 7.14 3.15
CA GLY A 32 -8.89 8.59 3.22
C GLY A 32 -8.11 9.20 4.38
N VAL A 33 -8.14 8.57 5.55
CA VAL A 33 -7.38 9.03 6.73
C VAL A 33 -5.87 9.01 6.49
N ILE A 34 -5.33 7.95 5.88
CA ILE A 34 -3.89 7.84 5.62
C ILE A 34 -3.44 8.89 4.58
N ILE A 35 -4.20 9.06 3.50
CA ILE A 35 -3.93 10.10 2.50
C ILE A 35 -3.98 11.49 3.15
N ALA A 36 -5.02 11.77 3.95
CA ALA A 36 -5.18 13.04 4.65
C ALA A 36 -4.03 13.30 5.62
N MET A 37 -3.59 12.29 6.37
CA MET A 37 -2.45 12.38 7.28
C MET A 37 -1.16 12.72 6.54
N PHE A 38 -0.86 12.05 5.43
CA PHE A 38 0.34 12.34 4.65
C PHE A 38 0.29 13.73 4.00
N ALA A 39 -0.86 14.11 3.44
CA ALA A 39 -1.08 15.44 2.90
C ALA A 39 -0.94 16.52 3.98
N PHE A 40 -1.43 16.24 5.19
CA PHE A 40 -1.29 17.13 6.34
C PHE A 40 0.17 17.31 6.75
N ILE A 41 0.98 16.24 6.78
CA ILE A 41 2.43 16.35 7.05
C ILE A 41 3.13 17.22 5.99
N LEU A 42 2.87 17.00 4.70
CA LEU A 42 3.44 17.83 3.65
C LEU A 42 3.02 19.30 3.77
N LEU A 43 1.77 19.54 4.13
CA LEU A 43 1.25 20.88 4.38
C LEU A 43 1.97 21.53 5.57
N LEU A 44 2.15 20.82 6.69
CA LEU A 44 2.92 21.34 7.83
C LEU A 44 4.36 21.66 7.46
N ILE A 45 5.02 20.81 6.66
CA ILE A 45 6.37 21.11 6.13
C ILE A 45 6.34 22.42 5.34
N GLY A 46 5.37 22.60 4.44
CA GLY A 46 5.22 23.84 3.67
C GLY A 46 5.00 25.10 4.52
N PHE A 47 4.26 24.98 5.63
CA PHE A 47 4.00 26.11 6.55
C PHE A 47 5.09 26.31 7.61
N SER A 48 5.97 25.34 7.84
CA SER A 48 6.99 25.41 8.89
C SER A 48 8.20 26.28 8.55
N GLY A 49 8.32 26.77 7.32
CA GLY A 49 9.38 27.71 6.93
C GLY A 49 10.75 27.07 6.68
N VAL A 50 10.85 25.73 6.67
CA VAL A 50 12.12 25.00 6.36
C VAL A 50 12.58 25.18 4.91
N GLY A 51 11.75 25.76 4.05
CA GLY A 51 12.05 26.03 2.65
C GLY A 51 11.43 25.02 1.68
N VAL A 52 11.20 25.48 0.44
CA VAL A 52 10.59 24.68 -0.62
C VAL A 52 11.51 23.52 -1.06
N ASP A 53 12.82 23.69 -0.95
CA ASP A 53 13.81 22.65 -1.30
C ASP A 53 13.65 21.41 -0.41
N VAL A 54 13.38 21.60 0.88
CA VAL A 54 13.15 20.50 1.84
C VAL A 54 11.83 19.79 1.52
N LEU A 55 10.78 20.53 1.18
CA LEU A 55 9.49 19.95 0.78
C LEU A 55 9.63 19.11 -0.51
N LEU A 56 10.32 19.65 -1.52
CA LEU A 56 10.59 18.91 -2.77
C LEU A 56 11.47 17.70 -2.50
N GLY A 57 12.50 17.84 -1.67
CA GLY A 57 13.35 16.74 -1.21
C GLY A 57 12.52 15.63 -0.56
N ALA A 58 11.64 15.98 0.38
CA ALA A 58 10.76 15.02 1.06
C ALA A 58 9.95 14.18 0.06
N VAL A 59 9.30 14.82 -0.92
CA VAL A 59 8.52 14.12 -1.95
C VAL A 59 9.40 13.25 -2.85
N VAL A 60 10.54 13.78 -3.33
CA VAL A 60 11.44 13.05 -4.24
C VAL A 60 12.03 11.83 -3.53
N TYR A 61 12.58 11.99 -2.32
CA TYR A 61 13.15 10.87 -1.59
C TYR A 61 12.08 9.85 -1.19
N TRP A 62 10.85 10.28 -0.88
CA TRP A 62 9.74 9.37 -0.64
C TRP A 62 9.48 8.45 -1.83
N VAL A 63 9.40 9.02 -3.04
CA VAL A 63 9.21 8.25 -4.27
C VAL A 63 10.39 7.33 -4.54
N ILE A 64 11.61 7.84 -4.43
CA ILE A 64 12.83 7.08 -4.74
C ILE A 64 13.02 5.91 -3.79
N ILE A 65 12.92 6.09 -2.46
CA ILE A 65 13.23 5.02 -1.52
C ILE A 65 12.19 3.90 -1.55
N ASN A 66 10.90 4.24 -1.63
CA ASN A 66 9.84 3.26 -1.81
C ASN A 66 9.99 2.57 -3.17
N GLY A 67 10.29 3.33 -4.22
CA GLY A 67 10.46 2.82 -5.58
C GLY A 67 11.58 1.80 -5.68
N VAL A 68 12.78 2.20 -5.26
CA VAL A 68 14.00 1.40 -5.36
C VAL A 68 13.88 0.11 -4.53
N LEU A 69 13.38 0.19 -3.30
CA LEU A 69 13.24 -1.01 -2.47
C LEU A 69 12.17 -1.95 -3.00
N ALA A 70 11.00 -1.46 -3.44
CA ALA A 70 9.98 -2.31 -4.05
C ALA A 70 10.47 -2.99 -5.33
N ALA A 71 11.19 -2.25 -6.19
CA ALA A 71 11.80 -2.80 -7.41
C ALA A 71 12.90 -3.82 -7.09
N GLY A 72 13.79 -3.51 -6.14
CA GLY A 72 14.87 -4.40 -5.71
C GLY A 72 14.33 -5.72 -5.17
N PHE A 73 13.32 -5.68 -4.30
CA PHE A 73 12.65 -6.87 -3.78
C PHE A 73 11.90 -7.65 -4.87
N THR A 74 11.32 -6.96 -5.85
CA THR A 74 10.72 -7.61 -7.04
C THR A 74 11.76 -8.39 -7.85
N LEU A 75 12.96 -7.82 -8.03
CA LEU A 75 14.07 -8.51 -8.70
C LEU A 75 14.59 -9.68 -7.88
N ILE A 76 14.70 -9.53 -6.55
CA ILE A 76 15.06 -10.62 -5.62
C ILE A 76 14.04 -11.76 -5.68
N ALA A 77 12.75 -11.46 -5.92
CA ALA A 77 11.72 -12.46 -6.14
C ALA A 77 11.88 -13.24 -7.47
N GLY A 78 12.83 -12.86 -8.33
CA GLY A 78 12.98 -13.39 -9.68
C GLY A 78 11.92 -12.85 -10.65
N GLY A 79 11.37 -11.67 -10.34
CA GLY A 79 10.43 -10.97 -11.19
C GLY A 79 11.08 -10.42 -12.46
N HIS A 80 10.26 -10.20 -13.49
CA HIS A 80 10.69 -9.58 -14.73
C HIS A 80 11.06 -8.09 -14.49
N PRO A 81 12.03 -7.52 -15.23
CA PRO A 81 12.39 -6.10 -15.10
C PRO A 81 11.21 -5.13 -15.28
N LEU A 82 10.24 -5.48 -16.13
CA LEU A 82 9.00 -4.70 -16.29
C LEU A 82 8.15 -4.67 -15.02
N SER A 83 8.10 -5.78 -14.28
CA SER A 83 7.39 -5.87 -13.01
C SER A 83 8.11 -5.05 -11.94
N ALA A 84 9.44 -5.05 -11.93
CA ALA A 84 10.24 -4.19 -11.06
C ALA A 84 10.04 -2.70 -11.37
N LEU A 85 10.00 -2.32 -12.64
CA LEU A 85 9.67 -0.95 -13.05
C LEU A 85 8.25 -0.55 -12.64
N THR A 86 7.29 -1.47 -12.79
CA THR A 86 5.92 -1.24 -12.33
C THR A 86 5.88 -1.02 -10.81
N ALA A 87 6.58 -1.86 -10.04
CA ALA A 87 6.69 -1.71 -8.59
C ALA A 87 7.31 -0.38 -8.21
N PHE A 88 8.38 0.05 -8.91
CA PHE A 88 9.04 1.35 -8.70
C PHE A 88 8.07 2.51 -8.85
N CYS A 89 7.30 2.53 -9.95
CA CYS A 89 6.40 3.65 -10.27
C CYS A 89 5.19 3.74 -9.33
N VAL A 90 4.79 2.64 -8.69
CA VAL A 90 3.53 2.56 -7.92
C VAL A 90 3.74 2.49 -6.41
N SER A 91 4.91 2.08 -5.91
CA SER A 91 5.11 1.85 -4.46
C SER A 91 4.90 3.07 -3.57
N TRP A 92 5.27 4.27 -4.02
CA TRP A 92 5.02 5.50 -3.25
C TRP A 92 3.52 5.77 -3.04
N LEU A 93 2.65 5.28 -3.94
CA LEU A 93 1.20 5.39 -3.84
C LEU A 93 0.63 4.35 -2.85
N THR A 94 1.25 3.17 -2.76
CA THR A 94 0.87 2.13 -1.79
C THR A 94 0.94 2.61 -0.36
N SER A 95 1.98 3.37 -0.05
CA SER A 95 2.15 3.93 1.29
C SER A 95 1.10 5.00 1.62
N LEU A 96 0.47 5.62 0.60
CA LEU A 96 -0.65 6.55 0.77
C LEU A 96 -2.00 5.82 0.86
N ASN A 97 -2.15 4.73 0.12
CA ASN A 97 -3.37 3.96 0.09
C ASN A 97 -3.06 2.47 0.29
N PRO A 98 -3.32 1.91 1.49
CA PRO A 98 -2.99 0.50 1.79
C PRO A 98 -3.77 -0.50 0.91
N PHE A 99 -4.84 -0.07 0.24
CA PHE A 99 -5.59 -0.92 -0.68
C PHE A 99 -4.95 -0.98 -2.08
N LEU A 100 -4.08 -0.04 -2.44
CA LEU A 100 -3.38 0.02 -3.72
C LEU A 100 -1.93 -0.47 -3.57
N ALA A 101 -1.76 -1.76 -3.28
CA ALA A 101 -0.43 -2.31 -3.07
C ALA A 101 0.36 -2.48 -4.39
N ALA A 102 1.60 -2.01 -4.43
CA ALA A 102 2.46 -2.05 -5.62
C ALA A 102 2.73 -3.48 -6.07
N GLY A 103 2.71 -4.43 -5.14
CA GLY A 103 2.75 -5.85 -5.44
C GLY A 103 1.61 -6.32 -6.34
N TRP A 104 0.40 -5.76 -6.25
CA TRP A 104 -0.68 -6.11 -7.17
C TRP A 104 -0.37 -5.68 -8.60
N PHE A 105 0.14 -4.47 -8.78
CA PHE A 105 0.51 -3.96 -10.08
C PHE A 105 1.70 -4.73 -10.67
N ALA A 106 2.73 -4.97 -9.85
CA ALA A 106 3.87 -5.80 -10.22
C ALA A 106 3.44 -7.23 -10.59
N ALA A 107 2.52 -7.84 -9.83
CA ALA A 107 1.98 -9.17 -10.10
C ALA A 107 1.16 -9.22 -11.39
N VAL A 108 0.34 -8.20 -11.67
CA VAL A 108 -0.39 -8.11 -12.94
C VAL A 108 0.58 -8.02 -14.12
N THR A 109 1.63 -7.20 -14.01
CA THR A 109 2.69 -7.11 -15.03
C THR A 109 3.41 -8.46 -15.18
N GLU A 110 3.77 -9.11 -14.06
CA GLU A 110 4.43 -10.41 -14.06
C GLU A 110 3.55 -11.50 -14.68
N ALA A 111 2.25 -11.49 -14.37
CA ALA A 111 1.27 -12.44 -14.91
C ALA A 111 1.10 -12.26 -16.42
N LYS A 112 1.15 -11.03 -16.93
CA LYS A 112 1.12 -10.77 -18.38
C LYS A 112 2.35 -11.34 -19.08
N VAL A 113 3.51 -11.28 -18.45
CA VAL A 113 4.77 -11.80 -18.99
C VAL A 113 4.81 -13.34 -18.92
N ARG A 114 4.50 -13.92 -17.75
CA ARG A 114 4.64 -15.37 -17.51
C ARG A 114 3.42 -16.21 -17.90
N LYS A 115 2.25 -15.60 -18.01
CA LYS A 115 0.97 -16.24 -18.38
C LYS A 115 0.65 -17.48 -17.52
N PRO A 116 0.50 -17.32 -16.18
CA PRO A 116 0.21 -18.43 -15.28
C PRO A 116 -1.12 -19.12 -15.65
N LYS A 117 -1.20 -20.43 -15.44
CA LYS A 117 -2.40 -21.24 -15.73
C LYS A 117 -3.03 -21.76 -14.45
N ALA A 118 -4.33 -22.09 -14.49
CA ALA A 118 -5.00 -22.72 -13.34
C ALA A 118 -4.34 -24.06 -12.94
N SER A 119 -3.80 -24.81 -13.90
CA SER A 119 -3.04 -26.05 -13.66
C SER A 119 -1.78 -25.85 -12.82
N ASP A 120 -1.26 -24.62 -12.74
CA ASP A 120 -0.07 -24.32 -11.94
C ASP A 120 -0.36 -24.36 -10.44
N LEU A 121 -1.63 -24.21 -10.02
CA LEU A 121 -1.99 -24.36 -8.61
C LEU A 121 -1.72 -25.78 -8.11
N GLN A 122 -2.05 -26.80 -8.91
CA GLN A 122 -1.76 -28.19 -8.57
C GLN A 122 -0.24 -28.42 -8.45
N LYS A 123 0.55 -27.87 -9.37
CA LYS A 123 2.02 -27.96 -9.31
C LYS A 123 2.62 -27.29 -8.07
N ILE A 124 1.97 -26.25 -7.53
CA ILE A 124 2.41 -25.61 -6.28
C ILE A 124 2.12 -26.53 -5.09
N ILE A 125 0.97 -27.21 -5.09
CA ILE A 125 0.57 -28.13 -4.03
C ILE A 125 1.46 -29.39 -4.04
N ASP A 126 1.80 -29.89 -5.22
CA ASP A 126 2.63 -31.07 -5.41
C ASP A 126 4.14 -30.79 -5.20
N ALA A 127 4.54 -29.53 -5.02
CA ALA A 127 5.94 -29.15 -4.86
C ALA A 127 6.45 -29.55 -3.46
N GLU A 128 7.56 -30.30 -3.41
CA GLU A 128 8.16 -30.76 -2.16
C GLU A 128 9.13 -29.75 -1.53
N SER A 129 9.56 -28.75 -2.30
CA SER A 129 10.46 -27.70 -1.82
C SER A 129 10.11 -26.31 -2.34
N PHE A 130 10.57 -25.29 -1.61
CA PHE A 130 10.44 -23.90 -2.04
C PHE A 130 11.18 -23.61 -3.36
N SER A 131 12.26 -24.35 -3.64
CA SER A 131 12.97 -24.27 -4.92
C SER A 131 12.06 -24.73 -6.07
N ASP A 132 11.29 -25.78 -5.86
CA ASP A 132 10.34 -26.32 -6.85
C ASP A 132 9.17 -25.36 -7.07
N MET A 133 8.62 -24.80 -5.99
CA MET A 133 7.58 -23.77 -6.08
C MET A 133 8.06 -22.56 -6.90
N ARG A 134 9.31 -22.13 -6.72
CA ARG A 134 9.90 -21.01 -7.50
C ARG A 134 10.01 -21.26 -8.99
N GLN A 135 9.92 -22.50 -9.47
CA GLN A 135 9.89 -22.80 -10.89
C GLN A 135 8.48 -22.62 -11.49
N VAL A 136 7.44 -22.59 -10.65
CA VAL A 136 6.05 -22.48 -11.09
C VAL A 136 5.69 -21.02 -11.41
N PRO A 137 5.16 -20.72 -12.62
CA PRO A 137 4.81 -19.35 -13.02
C PRO A 137 3.85 -18.65 -12.06
N MET A 138 2.79 -19.34 -11.60
CA MET A 138 1.81 -18.78 -10.66
C MET A 138 2.46 -18.40 -9.33
N PHE A 139 3.34 -19.25 -8.80
CA PHE A 139 4.05 -18.94 -7.56
C PHE A 139 4.95 -17.72 -7.71
N ARG A 140 5.68 -17.58 -8.84
CA ARG A 140 6.50 -16.40 -9.09
C ARG A 140 5.69 -15.11 -9.08
N VAL A 141 4.50 -15.11 -9.68
CA VAL A 141 3.60 -13.94 -9.69
C VAL A 141 3.21 -13.54 -8.26
N ILE A 142 2.82 -14.52 -7.44
CA ILE A 142 2.44 -14.29 -6.04
C ILE A 142 3.64 -13.82 -5.22
N PHE A 143 4.80 -14.44 -5.42
CA PHE A 143 6.02 -14.12 -4.70
C PHE A 143 6.55 -12.72 -5.04
N VAL A 144 6.46 -12.31 -6.30
CA VAL A 144 6.72 -10.94 -6.75
C VAL A 144 5.78 -9.96 -6.04
N ALA A 145 4.48 -10.27 -5.98
CA ALA A 145 3.52 -9.43 -5.27
C ALA A 145 3.91 -9.22 -3.80
N ALA A 146 4.23 -10.33 -3.12
CA ALA A 146 4.58 -10.33 -1.71
C ALA A 146 5.86 -9.52 -1.45
N LEU A 147 6.95 -9.81 -2.18
CA LEU A 147 8.22 -9.12 -1.95
C LEU A 147 8.17 -7.64 -2.35
N ALA A 148 7.46 -7.26 -3.41
CA ALA A 148 7.26 -5.86 -3.76
C ALA A 148 6.58 -5.08 -2.62
N ASN A 149 5.57 -5.68 -1.97
CA ASN A 149 4.90 -5.07 -0.82
C ASN A 149 5.84 -4.96 0.39
N VAL A 150 6.65 -5.97 0.66
CA VAL A 150 7.69 -5.92 1.71
C VAL A 150 8.68 -4.79 1.43
N GLY A 151 9.17 -4.67 0.19
CA GLY A 151 10.06 -3.60 -0.22
C GLY A 151 9.46 -2.21 -0.04
N SER A 152 8.17 -2.02 -0.40
CA SER A 152 7.45 -0.76 -0.17
C SER A 152 7.31 -0.44 1.32
N MET A 153 6.96 -1.43 2.15
CA MET A 153 6.82 -1.26 3.60
C MET A 153 8.16 -0.86 4.23
N LEU A 154 9.24 -1.56 3.86
CA LEU A 154 10.59 -1.22 4.30
C LEU A 154 11.03 0.18 3.83
N GLY A 155 10.63 0.59 2.62
CA GLY A 155 10.89 1.94 2.12
C GLY A 155 10.21 3.03 2.95
N THR A 156 8.99 2.76 3.41
CA THR A 156 8.28 3.69 4.30
C THR A 156 9.00 3.84 5.64
N PHE A 157 9.45 2.75 6.26
CA PHE A 157 10.23 2.83 7.50
C PHE A 157 11.60 3.48 7.28
N ALA A 158 12.32 3.08 6.23
CA ALA A 158 13.62 3.63 5.90
C ALA A 158 13.56 5.14 5.63
N TYR A 159 12.46 5.62 5.05
CA TYR A 159 12.24 7.04 4.84
C TYR A 159 12.20 7.83 6.16
N PHE A 160 11.36 7.43 7.11
CA PHE A 160 11.25 8.15 8.39
C PHE A 160 12.49 7.97 9.28
N ILE A 161 13.17 6.83 9.21
CA ILE A 161 14.35 6.55 10.03
C ILE A 161 15.60 7.25 9.47
N PHE A 162 15.83 7.22 8.16
CA PHE A 162 17.08 7.68 7.56
C PHE A 162 16.93 8.99 6.77
N ILE A 163 15.87 9.15 5.99
CA ILE A 163 15.72 10.31 5.10
C ILE A 163 15.29 11.56 5.86
N PHE A 164 14.33 11.44 6.78
CA PHE A 164 13.86 12.58 7.58
C PHE A 164 15.01 13.33 8.28
N PRO A 165 15.94 12.65 8.97
CA PRO A 165 17.12 13.30 9.54
C PRO A 165 18.09 13.87 8.51
N ILE A 166 18.31 13.17 7.39
CA ILE A 166 19.23 13.62 6.31
C ILE A 166 18.74 14.91 5.67
N LEU A 167 17.41 15.07 5.52
CA LEU A 167 16.80 16.28 4.97
C LEU A 167 16.78 17.45 5.97
N GLY A 168 17.27 17.25 7.21
CA GLY A 168 17.24 18.27 8.25
C GLY A 168 15.81 18.59 8.73
N ILE A 169 14.86 17.67 8.51
CA ILE A 169 13.47 17.84 8.94
C ILE A 169 13.42 17.59 10.45
N ASP A 170 13.44 18.67 11.24
CA ASP A 170 13.15 18.58 12.68
C ASP A 170 11.63 18.42 12.87
N PRO A 171 11.15 17.27 13.38
CA PRO A 171 9.73 17.06 13.61
C PRO A 171 9.12 18.15 14.50
N THR A 172 9.87 18.65 15.48
CA THR A 172 9.39 19.68 16.41
C THR A 172 9.09 20.97 15.66
N VAL A 173 9.99 21.42 14.79
CA VAL A 173 9.81 22.63 13.97
C VAL A 173 8.64 22.43 13.02
N VAL A 174 8.56 21.29 12.33
CA VAL A 174 7.47 21.00 11.39
C VAL A 174 6.11 21.01 12.10
N PHE A 175 6.00 20.37 13.25
CA PHE A 175 4.74 20.28 13.97
C PHE A 175 4.39 21.58 14.69
N VAL A 176 5.32 22.23 15.40
CA VAL A 176 5.04 23.42 16.19
C VAL A 176 4.91 24.64 15.28
N ASP A 177 5.95 24.96 14.52
CA ASP A 177 5.97 26.17 13.69
C ASP A 177 5.03 26.01 12.49
N GLY A 178 5.01 24.84 11.86
CA GLY A 178 4.08 24.56 10.76
C GLY A 178 2.62 24.67 11.18
N PHE A 179 2.26 24.16 12.36
CA PHE A 179 0.89 24.28 12.86
C PHE A 179 0.54 25.72 13.25
N ASN A 180 1.43 26.42 13.96
CA ASN A 180 1.22 27.81 14.36
C ASN A 180 1.03 28.72 13.13
N ASN A 181 1.88 28.55 12.11
CA ASN A 181 1.80 29.33 10.87
C ASN A 181 0.55 29.00 10.06
N LEU A 182 0.14 27.73 10.02
CA LEU A 182 -1.12 27.32 9.39
C LEU A 182 -2.32 27.96 10.08
N VAL A 183 -2.40 27.90 11.41
CA VAL A 183 -3.50 28.48 12.19
C VAL A 183 -3.51 30.01 12.01
N ALA A 184 -2.36 30.66 12.03
CA ALA A 184 -2.25 32.09 11.76
C ALA A 184 -2.80 32.45 10.38
N TRP A 185 -2.41 31.71 9.34
CA TRP A 185 -2.93 31.90 7.98
C TRP A 185 -4.43 31.70 7.88
N ILE A 186 -4.98 30.62 8.46
CA ILE A 186 -6.42 30.36 8.50
C ILE A 186 -7.16 31.49 9.23
N SER A 187 -6.65 31.93 10.38
CA SER A 187 -7.27 33.01 11.17
C SER A 187 -7.26 34.35 10.42
N GLY A 188 -6.28 34.56 9.55
CA GLY A 188 -6.21 35.73 8.67
C GLY A 188 -7.25 35.75 7.56
N LEU A 189 -7.82 34.60 7.17
CA LEU A 189 -8.89 34.53 6.16
C LEU A 189 -10.26 34.98 6.68
N PHE A 190 -10.45 34.99 8.00
CA PHE A 190 -11.71 35.33 8.65
C PHE A 190 -11.70 36.74 9.29
N ARG A 191 -10.67 37.54 9.00
CA ARG A 191 -10.58 38.97 9.33
C ARG A 191 -10.78 39.81 8.08
#